data_AF-A0A6B2C305-F1
#
_entry.id   AF-A0A6B2C305-F1
#
_cell.length_a   1.000
_cell.length_b   1.000
_cell.length_c   1.000
_cell.angle_alpha   90.00
_cell.angle_beta   90.00
_cell.angle_gamma   90.00
#
_symmetry.space_group_name_H-M   'P 1'
#
loop_
_entity.id
_entity.type
_entity.pdbx_description
1 polymer ?
#
loop_
_entity_poly.entity_id
_entity_poly.type
_entity_poly.pdbx_seq_one_letter_code
_entity_poly.pdbx_strand_id
1 'polypeptide(L)' 'MGLRIITFKLDDELLEKIDIYAQRVGVTRSEFIRQAILMYIAKLEAEIENELRVKIIK' A
#
# COMPACT_ATOMS: atom_id res chain seq x y z
N MET A 1 7.80 -18.70 1.52
CA MET A 1 8.61 -17.49 1.24
C MET A 1 8.70 -16.67 2.53
N GLY A 2 9.88 -16.19 2.91
CA GLY A 2 10.11 -15.49 4.19
C GLY A 2 9.94 -13.98 4.12
N LEU A 3 9.83 -13.32 5.28
CA LEU A 3 9.93 -11.86 5.38
C LEU A 3 11.33 -11.38 4.97
N ARG A 4 11.40 -10.34 4.15
CA ARG A 4 12.63 -9.58 3.91
C ARG A 4 12.49 -8.19 4.49
N ILE A 5 13.53 -7.71 5.14
CA ILE A 5 13.62 -6.33 5.62
C ILE A 5 14.07 -5.47 4.45
N ILE A 6 13.35 -4.38 4.21
CA ILE A 6 13.70 -3.36 3.22
C ILE A 6 13.84 -2.02 3.91
N THR A 7 14.71 -1.16 3.39
CA THR A 7 14.87 0.24 3.83
C THR A 7 14.43 1.18 2.73
N PHE A 8 13.65 2.19 3.09
CA PHE A 8 13.22 3.26 2.20
C PHE A 8 13.20 4.58 2.96
N LYS A 9 13.26 5.69 2.23
CA LYS A 9 13.29 7.04 2.81
C LYS A 9 11.86 7.59 2.92
N LEU A 10 11.59 8.29 4.02
CA LEU A 10 10.37 9.00 4.32
C LEU A 10 10.75 10.34 4.96
N ASP A 11 9.94 11.36 4.76
CA ASP A 11 9.98 12.55 5.60
C ASP A 11 9.44 12.22 7.01
N ASP A 12 9.86 13.04 7.98
CA ASP A 12 9.53 12.81 9.39
C ASP A 12 8.03 12.95 9.66
N GLU A 13 7.35 13.89 8.99
CA GLU A 13 5.91 14.13 9.15
C GLU A 13 5.09 12.90 8.72
N LEU A 14 5.45 12.28 7.60
CA LEU A 14 4.80 11.07 7.11
C LEU A 14 5.08 9.88 8.01
N LEU A 15 6.31 9.73 8.53
CA LEU A 15 6.65 8.67 9.48
C LEU A 15 5.82 8.78 10.76
N GLU A 16 5.72 9.99 11.34
CA GLU A 16 4.90 10.25 12.53
C GLU A 16 3.43 9.93 12.27
N LYS A 17 2.91 10.34 11.09
CA LYS A 17 1.54 10.03 10.70
C LYS A 17 1.31 8.52 10.63
N ILE A 18 2.20 7.77 9.99
CA ILE A 18 2.11 6.30 9.92
C ILE A 18 2.04 5.71 11.33
N ASP A 19 2.90 6.17 12.24
CA ASP A 19 2.94 5.67 13.62
C ASP A 19 1.64 5.93 14.38
N ILE A 20 1.13 7.16 14.31
CA ILE A 20 -0.13 7.53 14.96
C ILE A 20 -1.27 6.63 14.47
N TYR A 21 -1.39 6.41 13.15
CA TYR A 21 -2.48 5.62 12.61
C TYR A 21 -2.30 4.11 12.86
N ALA A 22 -1.07 3.59 12.76
CA ALA A 22 -0.78 2.20 13.10
C ALA A 22 -1.15 1.90 14.56
N GLN A 23 -0.81 2.80 15.48
CA GLN A 23 -1.20 2.69 16.89
C GLN A 23 -2.72 2.73 17.08
N ARG A 24 -3.41 3.68 16.42
CA ARG A 24 -4.88 3.84 16.52
C ARG A 24 -5.64 2.61 16.06
N VAL A 25 -5.16 1.90 15.04
CA VAL A 25 -5.79 0.67 14.54
C VAL A 25 -5.23 -0.61 15.18
N GLY A 26 -4.29 -0.49 16.12
CA GLY A 26 -3.74 -1.63 16.87
C GLY A 26 -2.84 -2.54 16.05
N VAL A 27 -2.12 -2.02 15.05
CA VAL A 27 -1.20 -2.81 14.20
C VAL A 27 0.22 -2.26 14.27
N THR A 28 1.19 -3.07 13.83
CA THR A 28 2.58 -2.62 13.71
C THR A 28 2.76 -1.69 12.50
N ARG A 29 3.77 -0.82 12.54
CA ARG A 29 4.17 0.02 11.38
C ARG A 29 4.34 -0.81 10.10
N SER A 30 5.03 -1.95 10.18
CA SER A 30 5.25 -2.84 9.03
C SER A 30 3.96 -3.41 8.47
N GLU A 31 2.99 -3.74 9.33
CA GLU A 31 1.68 -4.22 8.91
C GLU A 31 0.88 -3.10 8.23
N PHE A 32 0.84 -1.91 8.84
CA PHE A 32 0.18 -0.74 8.28
C PHE A 32 0.70 -0.40 6.87
N ILE A 33 2.03 -0.35 6.70
CA ILE A 33 2.66 -0.08 5.40
C ILE A 33 2.33 -1.19 4.39
N ARG A 34 2.36 -2.47 4.82
CA ARG A 34 2.04 -3.60 3.95
C ARG A 34 0.61 -3.52 3.43
N GLN A 35 -0.35 -3.21 4.31
CA GLN A 35 -1.74 -3.04 3.92
C GLN A 35 -1.92 -1.89 2.93
N ALA A 36 -1.27 -0.74 3.18
CA ALA A 36 -1.32 0.39 2.27
C ALA A 36 -0.77 0.05 0.87
N ILE A 37 0.36 -0.66 0.80
CA ILE A 37 0.95 -1.12 -0.46
C ILE A 37 0.01 -2.09 -1.19
N LEU A 38 -0.56 -3.08 -0.49
CA LEU A 38 -1.48 -4.05 -1.07
C LEU A 38 -2.75 -3.37 -1.62
N MET A 39 -3.31 -2.42 -0.87
CA MET A 39 -4.48 -1.64 -1.31
C MET A 39 -4.17 -0.84 -2.58
N TYR A 40 -2.98 -0.24 -2.66
CA TYR A 40 -2.57 0.51 -3.84
C TYR A 40 -2.36 -0.40 -5.06
N ILE A 41 -1.73 -1.56 -4.88
CA ILE A 41 -1.57 -2.57 -5.95
C ILE A 41 -2.93 -3.03 -6.46
N ALA A 42 -3.85 -3.41 -5.58
CA ALA A 42 -5.18 -3.88 -5.97
C ALA A 42 -5.97 -2.80 -6.75
N LYS A 43 -5.81 -1.53 -6.34
CA LYS A 43 -6.39 -0.39 -7.07
C LYS A 43 -5.83 -0.32 -8.50
N LEU A 44 -4.50 -0.41 -8.66
CA LEU A 44 -3.86 -0.37 -9.98
C LEU A 44 -4.27 -1.56 -10.87
N GLU A 45 -4.36 -2.77 -10.30
CA GLU A 45 -4.80 -3.96 -11.03
C GLU A 45 -6.23 -3.78 -11.57
N ALA A 46 -7.14 -3.23 -10.74
CA ALA A 46 -8.51 -2.94 -11.16
C ALA A 46 -8.57 -1.86 -12.27
N GLU A 47 -7.74 -0.82 -12.18
CA GLU A 47 -7.65 0.21 -13.22
C GLU A 47 -7.17 -0.39 -14.56
N ILE A 48 -6.12 -1.23 -14.53
CA ILE A 48 -5.59 -1.92 -15.71
C ILE A 48 -6.65 -2.84 -16.33
N GLU A 49 -7.36 -3.63 -15.51
CA GLU A 49 -8.40 -4.52 -16.00
C GLU A 49 -9.53 -3.74 -16.69
N ASN A 50 -9.95 -2.62 -16.11
CA ASN A 50 -10.97 -1.75 -16.69
C ASN A 50 -10.53 -1.17 -18.04
N GLU A 51 -9.28 -0.71 -18.15
CA GLU A 51 -8.73 -0.23 -19.43
C GLU A 51 -8.71 -1.32 -20.51
N LEU A 52 -8.32 -2.55 -20.14
CA LEU A 52 -8.33 -3.69 -21.06
C LEU A 52 -9.75 -4.03 -21.52
N ARG A 53 -10.74 -4.03 -20.61
CA ARG A 53 -12.15 -4.24 -20.95
C ARG A 53 -12.66 -3.19 -21.93
N VAL A 54 -12.34 -1.91 -21.72
CA VAL A 54 -12.74 -0.82 -22.64
C VAL A 54 -12.11 -0.99 -24.02
N LYS A 55 -10.87 -1.47 -24.12
CA LYS A 55 -10.19 -1.71 -25.41
C LYS A 55 -10.76 -2.89 -26.19
N ILE A 56 -11.31 -3.91 -25.52
CA ILE A 56 -11.91 -5.08 -26.19
C ILE A 56 -13.29 -4.76 -26.79
N ILE A 57 -14.02 -3.81 -26.19
CA ILE A 57 -15.38 -3.44 -26.60
C ILE A 57 -15.39 -2.36 -27.71
N LYS A 58 -14.27 -1.65 -27.93
CA LYS A 58 -14.07 -0.70 -29.03
C LYS A 58 -13.52 -1.39 -30.26
#